data_AF-A0A836RC30-F1
#
_entry.id   AF-A0A836RC30-F1
#
_cell.length_a   1.000
_cell.length_b   1.000
_cell.length_c   1.000
_cell.angle_alpha   90.00
_cell.angle_beta   90.00
_cell.angle_gamma   90.00
#
_symmetry.space_group_name_H-M   'P 1'
#
loop_
_entity.id
_entity.type
_entity.pdbx_description
1 polymer ?
#
loop_
_entity_poly.entity_id
_entity_poly.type
_entity_poly.pdbx_seq_one_letter_code
_entity_poly.pdbx_strand_id
1 'polypeptide(L)' 'MGLWLEAIRRRDPSLLNAPVEVGHRSATVCHLANIAMELGRELKWDPAAEQFLGDEEANRLRHRAYRQPWRL' A
#
# COMPACT_ATOMS: atom_id res chain seq x y z
N MET A 1 -22.01 -4.03 -14.48
CA MET A 1 -21.25 -2.98 -13.76
C MET A 1 -22.00 -2.63 -12.47
N GLY A 2 -21.71 -3.31 -11.35
CA GLY A 2 -22.54 -3.15 -10.13
C GLY A 2 -22.11 -3.85 -8.84
N LEU A 3 -20.99 -4.59 -8.80
CA LEU A 3 -20.66 -5.47 -7.68
C LEU A 3 -20.36 -4.72 -6.36
N TRP A 4 -19.67 -3.57 -6.41
CA TRP A 4 -19.35 -2.80 -5.20
C TRP A 4 -20.55 -2.10 -4.58
N LEU A 5 -21.40 -1.46 -5.38
CA LEU A 5 -22.63 -0.80 -4.89
C LEU A 5 -23.61 -1.84 -4.30
N GLU A 6 -23.67 -3.03 -4.89
CA GLU A 6 -24.50 -4.12 -4.40
C GLU A 6 -23.99 -4.68 -3.07
N ALA A 7 -22.68 -4.90 -2.94
CA ALA A 7 -22.03 -5.28 -1.69
C ALA A 7 -22.37 -4.31 -0.55
N ILE A 8 -22.37 -2.99 -0.81
CA ILE A 8 -22.74 -1.96 0.18
C ILE A 8 -24.21 -2.06 0.57
N ARG A 9 -25.11 -2.11 -0.43
CA ARG A 9 -26.55 -2.15 -0.18
C ARG A 9 -26.96 -3.38 0.63
N ARG A 10 -26.35 -4.53 0.35
CA ARG A 10 -26.61 -5.80 1.04
C ARG A 10 -25.77 -6.01 2.30
N ARG A 11 -24.77 -5.16 2.52
CA ARG A 11 -23.75 -5.31 3.57
C ARG A 11 -23.07 -6.69 3.50
N ASP A 12 -22.81 -7.14 2.27
CA ASP A 12 -22.22 -8.44 1.98
C ASP A 12 -20.88 -8.28 1.23
N PRO A 13 -19.74 -8.46 1.93
CA PRO A 13 -18.41 -8.32 1.33
C PRO A 13 -18.06 -9.45 0.36
N SER A 14 -18.78 -10.58 0.36
CA SER A 14 -18.52 -11.68 -0.57
C SER A 14 -18.84 -11.32 -2.03
N LEU A 15 -19.61 -10.25 -2.23
CA LEU A 15 -19.95 -9.71 -3.55
C LEU A 15 -18.84 -8.87 -4.16
N LEU A 16 -17.78 -8.56 -3.41
CA LEU A 16 -16.63 -7.80 -3.93
C LEU A 16 -15.78 -8.68 -4.84
N ASN A 17 -15.20 -8.08 -5.89
CA ASN A 17 -14.29 -8.76 -6.80
C ASN A 17 -13.03 -9.30 -6.10
N ALA A 18 -12.59 -8.60 -5.05
CA ALA A 18 -11.44 -8.96 -4.25
C ALA A 18 -11.55 -8.31 -2.86
N PRO A 19 -10.91 -8.91 -1.84
CA PRO A 19 -10.68 -8.27 -0.56
C PRO A 19 -9.86 -6.97 -0.70
N VAL A 20 -10.00 -6.07 0.28
CA VAL A 20 -9.29 -4.78 0.29
C VAL A 20 -7.77 -4.96 0.33
N GLU A 21 -7.31 -6.01 0.99
CA GLU A 21 -5.91 -6.37 1.15
C GLU A 21 -5.23 -6.65 -0.19
N VAL A 22 -5.97 -7.16 -1.18
CA VAL A 22 -5.44 -7.38 -2.53
C VAL A 22 -5.06 -6.04 -3.16
N GLY A 23 -5.98 -5.06 -3.10
CA GLY A 23 -5.73 -3.72 -3.62
C GLY A 23 -4.57 -3.02 -2.91
N HIS A 24 -4.53 -3.12 -1.57
CA HIS A 24 -3.42 -2.61 -0.76
C HIS A 24 -2.08 -3.20 -1.20
N ARG A 25 -1.96 -4.53 -1.28
CA ARG A 25 -0.71 -5.19 -1.66
C ARG A 25 -0.30 -4.91 -3.11
N SER A 26 -1.26 -4.82 -4.03
CA SER A 26 -0.98 -4.43 -5.42
C SER A 26 -0.34 -3.04 -5.49
N ALA A 27 -0.88 -2.06 -4.76
CA ALA A 27 -0.30 -0.71 -4.70
C ALA A 27 1.06 -0.70 -4.00
N THR A 28 1.21 -1.44 -2.90
CA THR A 28 2.47 -1.54 -2.15
C THR A 28 3.61 -1.96 -3.07
N VAL A 29 3.46 -3.03 -3.87
CA VAL A 29 4.53 -3.50 -4.77
C VAL A 29 4.99 -2.42 -5.75
N CYS A 30 4.07 -1.64 -6.34
CA CYS A 30 4.43 -0.53 -7.23
C CYS A 30 5.26 0.54 -6.50
N HIS A 31 4.92 0.85 -5.26
CA HIS A 31 5.68 1.81 -4.45
C HIS A 31 7.06 1.28 -4.06
N LEU A 32 7.18 0.01 -3.68
CA LEU A 32 8.47 -0.61 -3.37
C LEU A 32 9.40 -0.58 -4.59
N ALA A 33 8.87 -0.89 -5.78
CA ALA A 33 9.63 -0.82 -7.02
C ALA A 33 10.14 0.61 -7.31
N ASN A 34 9.29 1.62 -7.13
CA ASN A 34 9.70 3.02 -7.30
C ASN A 34 10.81 3.43 -6.33
N ILE A 35 10.73 3.02 -5.06
CA ILE A 35 11.77 3.31 -4.07
C ILE A 35 13.09 2.60 -4.42
N ALA A 36 13.03 1.34 -4.87
CA ALA A 36 14.22 0.60 -5.31
C ALA A 36 14.88 1.26 -6.54
N MET A 37 14.08 1.75 -7.49
CA MET A 37 14.57 2.51 -8.65
C MET A 37 15.21 3.84 -8.24
N GLU A 38 14.57 4.61 -7.35
CA GLU A 38 15.08 5.88 -6.85
C GLU A 38 16.44 5.72 -6.15
N LEU A 39 16.59 4.67 -5.33
CA LEU A 39 17.82 4.38 -4.59
C LEU A 39 18.87 3.62 -5.42
N GLY A 40 18.48 3.11 -6.59
CA GLY A 40 19.37 2.36 -7.50
C GLY A 40 19.91 1.04 -6.91
N ARG A 41 19.19 0.39 -5.99
CA ARG A 41 19.64 -0.83 -5.30
C ARG A 41 18.49 -1.75 -4.91
N GLU A 42 18.83 -3.03 -4.71
CA GLU A 42 17.88 -4.01 -4.19
C GLU A 42 17.48 -3.70 -2.73
N LEU A 43 16.22 -3.95 -2.41
CA LEU A 43 15.64 -3.72 -1.08
C LEU A 43 14.93 -4.98 -0.60
N LYS A 44 15.06 -5.29 0.70
CA LYS A 44 14.35 -6.40 1.33
C LYS A 44 13.13 -5.89 2.09
N TRP A 45 11.96 -6.44 1.78
CA TRP A 45 10.69 -6.03 2.36
C TRP A 45 10.13 -7.08 3.32
N ASP A 46 9.69 -6.65 4.50
CA ASP A 46 8.86 -7.43 5.41
C ASP A 46 7.38 -7.10 5.17
N PRO A 47 6.59 -8.00 4.59
CA PRO A 47 5.17 -7.75 4.30
C PRO A 47 4.26 -7.87 5.53
N ALA A 48 4.76 -8.35 6.66
CA ALA A 48 3.99 -8.42 7.91
C ALA A 48 4.16 -7.12 8.72
N ALA A 49 5.39 -6.62 8.84
CA ALA A 49 5.68 -5.35 9.51
C ALA A 49 5.60 -4.13 8.55
N GLU A 50 5.39 -4.38 7.26
CA GLU A 50 5.34 -3.40 6.18
C GLU A 50 6.53 -2.44 6.17
N GLN A 51 7.74 -2.98 6.29
CA GLN A 51 8.98 -2.19 6.39
C GLN A 51 10.14 -2.79 5.59
N PHE A 52 11.08 -1.94 5.20
CA PHE A 52 12.35 -2.41 4.66
C PHE A 52 13.25 -2.91 5.78
N LEU A 53 13.78 -4.12 5.64
CA LEU A 53 14.59 -4.77 6.68
C LEU A 53 15.96 -4.09 6.80
N GLY A 54 16.22 -3.45 7.94
CA GLY A 54 17.50 -2.83 8.26
C GLY A 54 17.85 -1.59 7.43
N ASP A 55 16.87 -0.93 6.83
CA ASP A 55 17.09 0.14 5.86
C ASP A 55 16.32 1.42 6.22
N GLU A 56 16.92 2.27 7.05
CA GLU A 56 16.30 3.51 7.50
C GLU A 56 16.05 4.50 6.35
N GLU A 57 16.95 4.53 5.36
CA GLU A 57 16.82 5.42 4.21
C GLU A 57 15.59 5.09 3.37
N ALA A 58 15.42 3.82 2.99
CA ALA A 58 14.25 3.37 2.26
C ALA A 58 12.97 3.51 3.10
N ASN A 59 13.05 3.24 4.41
CA ASN A 59 11.89 3.39 5.31
C ASN A 59 11.40 4.84 5.43
N ARG A 60 12.27 5.84 5.31
CA ARG A 60 11.87 7.26 5.25
C ARG A 60 11.05 7.60 3.99
N LEU A 61 11.27 6.89 2.89
CA LEU A 61 10.59 7.13 1.61
C LEU A 61 9.19 6.49 1.55
N ARG A 62 8.80 5.67 2.53
CA ARG A 62 7.44 5.08 2.63
C ARG A 62 6.35 6.12 2.87
N HIS A 63 6.71 7.26 3.45
CA HIS A 63 5.78 8.33 3.76
C HIS A 63 6.28 9.65 3.21
N ARG A 64 5.35 10.51 2.82
CA ARG A 64 5.65 11.91 2.50
C ARG A 64 5.26 12.78 3.69
N ALA A 65 6.01 13.86 3.90
CA ALA A 65 5.61 14.89 4.84
C ALA A 65 4.23 15.44 4.44
N TYR A 66 3.30 15.46 5.39
CA TYR A 66 1.97 16.00 5.16
C TYR A 66 2.05 17.52 4.93
N ARG A 67 1.22 18.02 4.01
CA ARG A 67 1.08 19.45 3.79
C ARG A 67 0.40 20.09 5.01
N GLN A 68 0.98 21.15 5.57
CA GLN A 68 0.34 21.90 6.67
C GLN A 68 -1.03 22.48 6.24
N PRO A 69 -2.04 22.54 7.15
CA PRO A 69 -2.04 22.13 8.55
C PRO A 69 -2.43 20.65 8.77
N TRP A 70 -2.44 19.83 7.72
CA TRP A 70 -2.90 18.44 7.78
C TRP A 70 -1.85 17.53 8.42
N ARG A 71 -2.30 16.57 9.25
CA ARG A 71 -1.49 15.54 9.91
C ARG A 71 -2.25 14.22 9.93
N LEU A 72 -1.53 13.10 9.86
CA LEU A 72 -2.11 11.76 10.00
C LEU A 72 -2.28 11.38 11.47
#